data_AF-A0A4Q3AFN5-F1
#
_entry.id   AF-A0A4Q3AFN5-F1
#
_cell.length_a   1.000
_cell.length_b   1.000
_cell.length_c   1.000
_cell.angle_alpha   90.00
_cell.angle_beta   90.00
_cell.angle_gamma   90.00
#
_symmetry.space_group_name_H-M   'P 1'
#
loop_
_entity.id
_entity.type
_entity.pdbx_description
1 polymer ?
#
loop_
_entity_poly.entity_id
_entity_poly.type
_entity_poly.pdbx_seq_one_letter_code
_entity_poly.pdbx_strand_id
1 'polypeptide(L)'
;MIEDLPLHATAFLILFARVGSVLMLLPVFSEDAVPAQIRLFAGMGMTLGLWSFLSAKVIPIADVTDIQLAGILVAELLVGIGLGLIMRIMYQAISIAGSL
;
A
#
# COMPACT_ATOMS: atom_id res chain seq x y z
N MET A 1 15.70 -0.03 -22.78
CA MET A 1 15.28 1.20 -22.06
C MET A 1 13.78 1.47 -22.17
N ILE A 2 13.11 1.28 -23.33
CA ILE A 2 11.62 1.31 -23.39
C ILE A 2 11.02 -0.10 -23.14
N GLU A 3 11.78 -1.16 -23.39
CA GLU A 3 11.31 -2.55 -23.21
C GLU A 3 11.14 -2.99 -21.74
N ASP A 4 11.77 -2.30 -20.79
CA ASP A 4 11.71 -2.61 -19.36
C ASP A 4 10.54 -1.89 -18.63
N LEU A 5 9.84 -0.99 -19.31
CA LEU A 5 8.67 -0.27 -18.77
C LEU A 5 7.60 -1.18 -18.16
N PRO A 6 7.15 -2.27 -18.82
CA PRO A 6 6.11 -3.13 -18.25
C PRO A 6 6.55 -3.75 -16.93
N LEU A 7 7.82 -4.15 -16.81
CA LEU A 7 8.36 -4.72 -15.58
C LEU A 7 8.37 -3.68 -14.44
N HIS A 8 8.85 -2.48 -14.72
CA HIS A 8 8.87 -1.39 -13.73
C HIS A 8 7.45 -0.96 -13.32
N ALA A 9 6.51 -0.91 -14.27
CA ALA A 9 5.11 -0.57 -13.99
C ALA A 9 4.45 -1.63 -13.09
N THR A 10 4.68 -2.91 -13.35
CA THR A 10 4.18 -4.01 -12.53
C THR A 10 4.77 -3.95 -11.11
N ALA A 11 6.08 -3.79 -10.98
CA ALA A 11 6.73 -3.64 -9.68
C ALA A 11 6.19 -2.43 -8.90
N PHE A 12 5.95 -1.32 -9.59
CA PHE A 12 5.36 -0.13 -8.99
C PHE A 12 3.93 -0.39 -8.50
N LEU A 13 3.10 -1.06 -9.29
CA LEU A 13 1.73 -1.41 -8.92
C LEU A 13 1.66 -2.38 -7.74
N ILE A 14 2.58 -3.34 -7.65
CA ILE A 14 2.72 -4.24 -6.49
C ILE A 14 3.01 -3.44 -5.22
N LEU A 15 3.97 -2.50 -5.29
CA LEU A 15 4.30 -1.63 -4.15
C LEU A 15 3.13 -0.72 -3.78
N PHE A 16 2.43 -0.18 -4.79
CA PHE A 16 1.23 0.61 -4.60
C PHE A 16 0.11 -0.18 -3.92
N ALA A 17 -0.09 -1.45 -4.27
CA ALA A 17 -1.11 -2.29 -3.63
C ALA A 17 -0.89 -2.40 -2.11
N ARG A 18 0.36 -2.60 -1.66
CA ARG A 18 0.71 -2.61 -0.23
C ARG A 18 0.54 -1.23 0.41
N VAL A 19 1.18 -0.20 -0.14
CA VAL A 19 1.19 1.15 0.49
C VAL A 19 -0.22 1.75 0.49
N GLY A 20 -0.94 1.61 -0.62
CA GLY A 20 -2.33 2.05 -0.77
C GLY A 20 -3.26 1.37 0.23
N SER A 21 -3.15 0.05 0.42
CA SER A 21 -3.98 -0.67 1.40
C SER A 21 -3.69 -0.26 2.85
N VAL A 22 -2.44 0.01 3.21
CA VAL A 22 -2.10 0.59 4.53
C VAL A 22 -2.78 1.95 4.70
N LEU A 23 -2.59 2.87 3.75
CA LEU A 23 -3.12 4.24 3.87
C LEU A 23 -4.65 4.31 3.87
N MET A 24 -5.32 3.43 3.13
CA MET A 24 -6.79 3.36 3.12
C MET A 24 -7.38 2.96 4.47
N LEU A 25 -6.61 2.23 5.29
CA LEU A 25 -7.05 1.76 6.60
C LEU A 25 -6.54 2.62 7.76
N LEU A 26 -5.56 3.49 7.52
CA LEU A 26 -5.07 4.40 8.56
C LEU A 26 -6.21 5.28 9.08
N PRO A 27 -6.46 5.30 10.41
CA PRO A 27 -7.58 6.04 11.00
C PRO A 27 -7.50 7.54 10.69
N VAL A 28 -6.28 8.11 10.68
CA VAL A 28 -6.00 9.52 10.34
C VAL A 28 -6.56 9.95 8.98
N PHE A 29 -6.61 9.05 8.01
CA PHE A 29 -7.14 9.32 6.66
C PHE A 29 -8.55 8.72 6.44
N SER A 30 -9.04 7.88 7.37
CA SER A 30 -10.26 7.09 7.22
C SER A 30 -11.51 7.78 7.79
N GLU A 31 -11.39 8.96 8.39
CA GLU A 31 -12.54 9.76 8.86
C GLU A 31 -13.27 10.42 7.67
N ASP A 32 -14.59 10.68 7.82
CA ASP A 32 -15.47 11.28 6.78
C ASP A 32 -14.95 12.61 6.21
N ALA A 33 -13.96 13.21 6.87
CA ALA A 33 -13.29 14.44 6.46
C ALA A 33 -12.45 14.30 5.18
N VAL A 34 -11.96 13.09 4.82
CA VAL A 34 -11.07 12.92 3.66
C VAL A 34 -11.75 12.11 2.54
N PRO A 35 -12.05 12.74 1.38
CA PRO A 35 -12.56 12.04 0.20
C PRO A 35 -11.67 10.88 -0.25
N ALA A 36 -12.28 9.80 -0.72
CA ALA A 36 -11.56 8.61 -1.17
C ALA A 36 -10.52 8.89 -2.29
N GLN A 37 -10.79 9.90 -3.12
CA GLN A 37 -9.87 10.34 -4.18
C GLN A 37 -8.55 10.88 -3.61
N ILE A 38 -8.61 11.71 -2.56
CA ILE A 38 -7.41 12.29 -1.93
C ILE A 38 -6.57 11.18 -1.30
N ARG A 39 -7.20 10.18 -0.68
CA ARG A 39 -6.50 9.01 -0.15
C ARG A 39 -5.76 8.24 -1.25
N LEU A 40 -6.40 8.06 -2.40
CA LEU A 40 -5.79 7.36 -3.54
C LEU A 40 -4.55 8.11 -4.05
N PHE A 41 -4.68 9.44 -4.24
CA PHE A 41 -3.55 10.27 -4.65
C PHE A 41 -2.43 10.30 -3.60
N ALA A 42 -2.76 10.33 -2.31
CA ALA A 42 -1.78 10.23 -1.23
C ALA A 42 -1.04 8.88 -1.26
N GLY A 43 -1.75 7.77 -1.51
CA GLY A 43 -1.16 6.45 -1.74
C GLY A 43 -0.19 6.46 -2.90
N MET A 44 -0.60 7.00 -4.05
CA MET A 44 0.26 7.11 -5.22
C MET A 44 1.50 7.96 -4.94
N GLY A 45 1.33 9.11 -4.27
CA GLY A 45 2.43 9.99 -3.90
C GLY A 45 3.43 9.34 -2.95
N MET A 46 2.96 8.59 -1.95
CA MET A 46 3.83 7.84 -1.05
C MET A 46 4.56 6.70 -1.77
N THR A 47 3.88 5.97 -2.65
CA THR A 47 4.52 4.93 -3.48
C THR A 47 5.63 5.53 -4.34
N LEU A 48 5.40 6.70 -4.96
CA LEU A 48 6.44 7.41 -5.72
C LEU A 48 7.63 7.83 -4.85
N GLY A 49 7.38 8.34 -3.64
CA GLY A 49 8.45 8.68 -2.70
C GLY A 49 9.28 7.47 -2.24
N LEU A 50 8.64 6.32 -2.07
CA LEU A 50 9.28 5.07 -1.65
C LEU A 50 9.94 4.31 -2.81
N TRP A 51 9.58 4.62 -4.06
CA TRP A 51 10.07 3.93 -5.25
C TRP A 51 11.60 3.91 -5.34
N SER A 52 12.26 5.05 -5.09
CA SER A 52 13.72 5.13 -5.16
C SER A 52 14.43 4.21 -4.16
N PHE A 53 13.79 3.88 -3.05
CA PHE A 53 14.37 3.04 -2.00
C PHE A 53 14.06 1.56 -2.18
N LEU A 54 12.89 1.24 -2.72
CA LEU A 54 12.38 -0.13 -2.76
C LEU A 54 12.45 -0.78 -4.15
N SER A 55 12.61 -0.01 -5.23
CA SER A 55 12.62 -0.50 -6.61
C SER A 55 13.58 -1.68 -6.81
N ALA A 56 14.82 -1.58 -6.32
CA ALA A 56 15.82 -2.65 -6.43
C ALA A 56 15.39 -3.99 -5.80
N LYS A 57 14.49 -3.98 -4.82
CA LYS A 57 13.99 -5.19 -4.16
C LYS A 57 12.71 -5.73 -4.80
N VAL A 58 11.87 -4.88 -5.37
CA VAL A 58 10.55 -5.27 -5.89
C VAL A 58 10.62 -5.69 -7.37
N ILE A 59 11.55 -5.14 -8.14
CA ILE A 59 11.71 -5.48 -9.57
C ILE A 59 11.90 -7.00 -9.81
N PRO A 60 12.79 -7.71 -9.09
CA PRO A 60 12.98 -9.16 -9.30
C PRO A 60 11.74 -10.00 -8.95
N ILE A 61 10.85 -9.46 -8.10
CA ILE A 61 9.62 -10.14 -7.67
C ILE A 61 8.50 -9.95 -8.71
N ALA A 62 8.59 -8.90 -9.52
CA ALA A 62 7.63 -8.60 -10.57
C ALA A 62 7.87 -9.39 -11.86
N ASP A 63 9.06 -10.00 -12.03
CA ASP A 63 9.42 -10.83 -13.18
C ASP A 63 8.95 -12.28 -13.00
N VAL A 64 7.62 -12.46 -12.98
CA VAL A 64 6.97 -13.75 -12.73
C VAL A 64 5.79 -13.99 -13.68
N THR A 65 5.32 -15.23 -13.74
CA THR A 65 4.12 -15.59 -14.51
C THR A 65 2.86 -14.92 -13.96
N ASP A 66 1.86 -14.67 -14.82
CA ASP A 66 0.59 -14.00 -14.46
C ASP A 66 -0.12 -14.61 -13.24
N ILE A 67 -0.09 -15.95 -13.11
CA ILE A 67 -0.69 -16.67 -11.97
C ILE A 67 0.04 -16.38 -10.66
N GLN A 68 1.38 -16.32 -10.68
CA GLN A 68 2.18 -16.00 -9.50
C GLN A 68 1.99 -14.54 -9.09
N LEU A 69 1.83 -13.65 -10.08
CA LEU A 69 1.56 -12.23 -9.92
C LEU A 69 0.29 -11.97 -9.10
N ALA A 70 -0.80 -12.71 -9.39
CA ALA A 70 -2.03 -12.63 -8.60
C ALA A 70 -1.81 -13.05 -7.13
N GLY A 71 -1.04 -14.12 -6.89
CA GLY A 71 -0.69 -14.57 -5.54
C GLY A 71 0.12 -13.53 -4.76
N ILE A 72 1.09 -12.89 -5.43
CA ILE A 72 1.89 -11.80 -4.86
C ILE A 72 0.98 -10.62 -4.50
N LEU A 73 0.13 -10.17 -5.42
CA LEU A 73 -0.79 -9.06 -5.16
C LEU A 73 -1.69 -9.32 -3.94
N VAL A 74 -2.24 -10.52 -3.82
CA VAL A 74 -3.06 -10.90 -2.65
C VAL A 74 -2.22 -10.86 -1.37
N ALA A 75 -1.01 -11.40 -1.38
CA ALA A 75 -0.12 -11.36 -0.22
C ALA A 75 0.22 -9.91 0.19
N GLU A 76 0.53 -9.05 -0.79
CA GLU A 76 0.86 -7.65 -0.57
C GLU A 76 -0.30 -6.84 -0.01
N LEU A 77 -1.51 -7.09 -0.50
CA LEU A 77 -2.74 -6.52 0.04
C LEU A 77 -2.99 -7.00 1.47
N LEU A 78 -2.84 -8.30 1.75
CA LEU A 78 -3.03 -8.84 3.09
C LEU A 78 -2.03 -8.26 4.10
N VAL A 79 -0.76 -8.10 3.70
CA VAL A 79 0.26 -7.44 4.53
C VAL A 79 -0.12 -5.99 4.80
N GLY A 80 -0.50 -5.23 3.77
CA GLY A 80 -0.89 -3.83 3.94
C GLY A 80 -2.17 -3.68 4.78
N ILE A 81 -3.15 -4.56 4.59
CA ILE A 81 -4.37 -4.61 5.41
C ILE A 81 -4.03 -4.92 6.86
N GLY A 82 -3.18 -5.91 7.12
CA GLY A 82 -2.73 -6.26 8.47
C GLY A 82 -2.09 -5.08 9.19
N LEU A 83 -1.16 -4.38 8.53
CA LEU A 83 -0.52 -3.18 9.08
C LEU A 83 -1.53 -2.06 9.36
N GLY A 84 -2.47 -1.84 8.44
CA GLY A 84 -3.54 -0.86 8.62
C GLY A 84 -4.47 -1.20 9.79
N LEU A 85 -4.83 -2.48 9.96
CA LEU A 85 -5.67 -2.95 11.06
C LEU A 85 -4.99 -2.80 12.43
N ILE A 86 -3.69 -3.09 12.52
CA ILE A 86 -2.92 -2.87 13.75
C ILE A 86 -3.03 -1.40 14.19
N MET A 87 -2.83 -0.47 13.25
CA MET A 87 -2.96 0.97 13.53
C MET A 87 -4.37 1.36 13.95
N ARG A 88 -5.41 0.79 13.32
CA ARG A 88 -6.81 1.01 13.74
C ARG A 88 -7.07 0.54 15.17
N ILE A 89 -6.60 -0.65 15.52
CA ILE A 89 -6.75 -1.20 16.87
C ILE A 89 -6.05 -0.30 17.91
N MET A 90 -4.83 0.16 17.61
CA MET A 90 -4.11 1.08 18.48
C MET A 90 -4.87 2.40 18.68
N TYR A 91 -5.39 2.99 17.61
CA TYR A 91 -6.18 4.22 17.71
C TYR A 91 -7.47 4.02 18.51
N GLN A 92 -8.16 2.90 18.31
CA GLN A 92 -9.34 2.55 19.10
C GLN A 92 -9.00 2.41 20.59
N ALA A 93 -7.89 1.76 20.94
CA ALA A 93 -7.45 1.63 22.33
C ALA A 93 -7.18 3.01 22.98
N ILE A 94 -6.51 3.91 22.25
CA ILE A 94 -6.25 5.29 22.72
C ILE A 94 -7.56 6.06 22.89
N SER A 95 -8.48 5.96 21.93
CA SER A 95 -9.79 6.61 21.98
C SER A 95 -10.61 6.13 23.17
N ILE A 96 -10.61 4.83 23.47
CA ILE A 96 -11.29 4.26 24.63
C ILE A 96 -10.67 4.82 25.91
N ALA A 97 -9.34 4.80 26.02
CA ALA A 97 -8.62 5.30 27.18
C ALA A 97 -8.87 6.80 27.44
N GLY A 98 -8.97 7.62 26.39
CA GLY A 98 -9.27 9.05 26.54
C GLY A 98 -10.75 9.38 26.80
N SER A 99 -11.65 8.41 26.63
CA SER A 99 -13.10 8.60 26.85
C SER A 99 -13.57 8.27 28.29
N LEU A 100 -12.70 7.63 29.08
CA LEU A 100 -12.90 7.29 30.49
C LEU A 100 -12.37 8.41 31.40
#